data_AF-A0A524AS44-F1
#
_entry.id   AF-A0A524AS44-F1
#
_cell.length_a   1.000
_cell.length_b   1.000
_cell.length_c   1.000
_cell.angle_alpha   90.00
_cell.angle_beta   90.00
_cell.angle_gamma   90.00
#
_symmetry.space_group_name_H-M   'P 1'
#
loop_
_entity.id
_entity.type
_entity.pdbx_description
1 polymer ?
#
loop_
_entity_poly.entity_id
_entity_poly.type
_entity_poly.pdbx_seq_one_letter_code
_entity_poly.pdbx_strand_id
1 'polypeptide(L)' 'VEERKADGLVFTLQKFCDPHAFDYAIVKETLDVAGVPHLLLELEHTSAVGQLRTRLEAFLEMIEA' A
#
# COMPACT_ATOMS: atom_id res chain seq x y z
N VAL A 1 10.29 -3.83 7.53
CA VAL A 1 10.14 -4.95 6.57
C VAL A 1 11.06 -6.11 6.98
N GLU A 2 12.37 -5.87 7.04
CA GLU A 2 13.40 -6.89 7.35
C GLU A 2 13.19 -7.62 8.69
N GLU A 3 13.00 -6.87 9.80
CA GLU A 3 12.82 -7.47 11.14
C GLU A 3 11.63 -8.45 11.19
N ARG A 4 10.57 -8.13 10.45
CA ARG A 4 9.33 -8.92 10.39
C ARG A 4 9.30 -9.92 9.24
N LYS A 5 10.34 -9.96 8.39
CA LYS A 5 10.39 -10.77 7.16
C LYS A 5 9.11 -10.63 6.32
N ALA A 6 8.65 -9.40 6.14
CA ALA A 6 7.47 -9.12 5.34
C ALA A 6 7.83 -9.06 3.85
N ASP A 7 6.98 -9.62 3.01
CA ASP A 7 7.18 -9.65 1.55
C ASP A 7 6.71 -8.36 0.85
N GLY A 8 5.91 -7.54 1.54
CA GLY A 8 5.43 -6.27 1.03
C GLY A 8 4.72 -5.42 2.08
N LEU A 9 4.36 -4.19 1.70
CA LEU A 9 3.66 -3.22 2.54
C LEU A 9 2.32 -2.82 1.93
N VAL A 10 1.26 -2.77 2.74
CA VAL A 10 -0.02 -2.17 2.33
C VAL A 10 -0.26 -0.92 3.15
N PHE A 11 -0.31 0.23 2.48
CA PHE A 11 -0.69 1.50 3.07
C PHE A 11 -2.19 1.70 2.94
N THR A 12 -2.86 2.01 4.05
CA THR A 12 -4.25 2.44 4.04
C THR A 12 -4.32 3.94 4.26
N LEU A 13 -4.68 4.68 3.22
CA LEU A 13 -4.82 6.13 3.28
C LEU A 13 -6.30 6.50 3.37
N GLN A 14 -6.71 7.03 4.51
CA GLN A 14 -8.03 7.66 4.59
C GLN A 14 -8.06 8.86 3.63
N LYS A 15 -9.07 8.91 2.76
CA LYS A 15 -9.29 10.01 1.83
C LYS A 15 -9.33 11.34 2.56
N PHE A 16 -8.63 12.33 2.02
CA PHE A 16 -8.45 13.68 2.61
C PHE A 16 -7.66 13.72 3.92
N CYS A 17 -6.92 12.67 4.27
CA CYS A 17 -5.99 12.71 5.39
C CYS A 17 -4.60 13.17 4.91
N ASP A 18 -4.42 14.47 4.75
CA ASP A 18 -3.16 15.07 4.29
C ASP A 18 -1.93 14.59 5.08
N PRO A 19 -1.96 14.45 6.42
CA PRO A 19 -0.81 13.93 7.17
C PRO A 19 -0.32 12.56 6.66
N HIS A 20 -1.23 11.60 6.49
CA HIS A 20 -0.86 10.27 6.00
C HIS A 20 -0.51 10.27 4.51
N ALA A 21 -1.07 11.19 3.72
CA ALA A 21 -0.69 11.36 2.33
C ALA A 21 0.76 11.89 2.21
N PHE A 22 1.15 12.84 3.07
CA PHE A 22 2.52 13.32 3.14
C PHE A 22 3.49 12.23 3.59
N ASP A 23 3.13 11.46 4.62
CA ASP A 23 3.94 10.33 5.08
C ASP A 23 4.22 9.34 3.94
N TYR A 24 3.17 8.95 3.20
CA TYR A 24 3.30 8.07 2.05
C TYR A 24 4.18 8.69 0.95
N ALA A 25 3.98 9.96 0.61
CA ALA A 25 4.76 10.64 -0.42
C ALA A 25 6.27 10.65 -0.11
N ILE A 26 6.63 10.82 1.17
CA ILE A 26 8.02 10.83 1.63
C ILE A 26 8.63 9.42 1.55
N VAL A 27 7.91 8.38 2.00
CA VAL A 27 8.49 7.03 2.09
C VAL A 27 8.44 6.26 0.78
N LYS A 28 7.52 6.60 -0.14
CA LYS A 28 7.33 5.89 -1.41
C LYS A 28 8.62 5.75 -2.21
N GLU A 29 9.34 6.85 -2.41
CA GLU A 29 10.59 6.83 -3.18
C GLU A 29 11.66 5.95 -2.52
N THR A 30 11.73 5.97 -1.19
CA THR A 30 12.66 5.12 -0.43
C THR A 30 12.32 3.64 -0.62
N LEU A 31 11.03 3.27 -0.60
CA LEU A 31 10.58 1.90 -0.83
C LEU A 31 10.85 1.43 -2.26
N ASP A 32 10.60 2.30 -3.25
CA ASP A 32 10.86 2.02 -4.67
C ASP A 32 12.36 1.77 -4.91
N VAL A 33 13.24 2.61 -4.36
CA VAL A 33 14.71 2.46 -4.46
C VAL A 33 15.19 1.20 -3.74
N ALA A 34 14.59 0.87 -2.60
CA ALA A 34 14.91 -0.35 -1.85
C ALA A 34 14.35 -1.63 -2.49
N GLY A 35 13.55 -1.53 -3.56
CA GLY A 35 12.92 -2.66 -4.22
C GLY A 35 11.88 -3.36 -3.32
N VAL A 36 11.31 -2.65 -2.35
CA VAL A 36 10.29 -3.20 -1.44
C VAL A 36 8.92 -3.07 -2.10
N PRO A 37 8.19 -4.17 -2.37
CA PRO A 37 6.85 -4.10 -2.93
C PRO A 37 5.89 -3.38 -1.98
N HIS A 38 5.09 -2.45 -2.52
CA HIS A 38 4.07 -1.77 -1.73
C HIS A 38 2.80 -1.44 -2.52
N LEU A 39 1.70 -1.32 -1.80
CA LEU A 39 0.37 -0.99 -2.33
C LEU A 39 -0.27 0.12 -1.50
N LEU A 40 -0.71 1.19 -2.15
CA LEU A 40 -1.56 2.22 -1.54
C LEU A 40 -3.05 1.93 -1.81
N LEU A 41 -3.79 1.68 -0.74
CA LEU A 41 -5.25 1.59 -0.73
C LEU A 41 -5.83 2.88 -0.15
N GLU A 42 -6.50 3.67 -0.97
CA GLU A 42 -7.28 4.81 -0.50
C GLU A 42 -8.63 4.33 0.04
N LEU A 43 -9.01 4.80 1.22
CA LEU A 43 -10.22 4.42 1.94
C LEU A 43 -11.18 5.61 2.05
N GLU A 44 -12.44 5.36 1.76
CA GLU A 44 -13.55 6.30 1.99
C GLU A 44 -14.71 5.63 2.73
N HIS A 45 -15.65 6.43 3.24
CA HIS A 45 -16.77 5.95 4.07
C HIS A 45 -17.60 4.86 3.38
N THR A 46 -17.76 4.95 2.06
CA THR A 46 -18.39 3.92 1.23
C THR A 46 -17.39 3.41 0.21
N SER A 47 -16.34 2.73 0.69
CA SER A 47 -15.34 2.14 -0.18
C SER A 47 -15.94 1.01 -1.02
N ALA A 48 -15.61 0.98 -2.32
CA ALA A 48 -15.97 -0.13 -3.19
C ALA A 48 -15.16 -1.38 -2.82
N VAL A 49 -15.67 -2.17 -1.86
CA VAL A 49 -14.97 -3.34 -1.29
C VAL A 49 -14.48 -4.32 -2.36
N GLY A 50 -15.26 -4.53 -3.43
CA GLY A 50 -14.85 -5.37 -4.55
C GLY A 50 -13.59 -4.85 -5.26
N GLN A 51 -13.48 -3.54 -5.47
CA GLN A 51 -12.31 -2.93 -6.08
C GLN A 51 -11.08 -3.04 -5.17
N LEU A 52 -11.24 -2.77 -3.87
CA LEU A 52 -10.15 -2.93 -2.91
C LEU A 52 -9.65 -4.38 -2.86
N ARG A 53 -10.59 -5.35 -2.88
CA ARG A 53 -10.28 -6.77 -2.91
C ARG A 53 -9.46 -7.15 -4.15
N THR A 54 -9.90 -6.77 -5.35
CA THR A 54 -9.17 -7.09 -6.59
C THR A 54 -7.77 -6.48 -6.62
N ARG A 55 -7.62 -5.25 -6.09
CA ARG A 55 -6.28 -4.61 -5.99
C ARG A 55 -5.37 -5.35 -5.01
N LEU A 56 -5.91 -5.85 -3.90
CA LEU A 56 -5.15 -6.64 -2.94
C LEU A 56 -4.79 -8.01 -3.51
N GLU A 57 -5.71 -8.71 -4.18
CA GLU A 57 -5.47 -9.98 -4.87
C GLU A 57 -4.34 -9.84 -5.91
N ALA A 58 -4.39 -8.82 -6.77
CA ALA A 58 -3.34 -8.55 -7.75
C ALA A 58 -1.97 -8.21 -7.10
N PHE A 59 -1.98 -7.57 -5.93
CA PHE A 59 -0.75 -7.30 -5.20
C PHE A 59 -0.15 -8.57 -4.59
N LEU A 60 -0.98 -9.47 -4.06
CA LEU A 60 -0.53 -10.78 -3.58
C LEU A 60 0.06 -11.60 -4.72
N GLU A 61 -0.59 -11.65 -5.88
CA GLU A 61 -0.06 -12.31 -7.08
C GLU A 61 1.30 -11.75 -7.52
N MET A 62 1.52 -10.44 -7.38
CA MET A 62 2.78 -9.79 -7.74
C MET A 62 3.94 -10.20 -6.82
N ILE A 63 3.69 -10.36 -5.52
CA ILE A 63 4.73 -10.67 -4.53
C ILE A 63 4.98 -12.17 -4.34
N GLU A 64 4.06 -13.03 -4.80
CA GLU A 64 4.24 -14.49 -4.85
C GLU A 64 5.05 -14.96 -6.08
N ALA A 65 5.29 -14.07 -7.05
CA ALA A 65 5.93 -14.36 -8.35
C ALA A 65 7.47 -14.36 -8.33
#